data_AF-A0A954GN95-F1
#
_entry.id   AF-A0A954GN95-F1
#
_cell.length_a   1.000
_cell.length_b   1.000
_cell.length_c   1.000
_cell.angle_alpha   90.00
_cell.angle_beta   90.00
_cell.angle_gamma   90.00
#
_symmetry.space_group_name_H-M   'P 1'
#
loop_
_entity.id
_entity.type
_entity.pdbx_description
1 polymer ?
#
loop_
_entity_poly.entity_id
_entity_poly.type
_entity_poly.pdbx_seq_one_letter_code
_entity_poly.pdbx_strand_id
1 'polypeptide(L)'
;YLPGGDKKCMTTTESTLEGLRQALKLLRPGGILTVLAYPGHRGGDEEAAAVESFLDQNAPHGTLVKQTVADKPAAPRLFIYRQ
;
A
#
# COMPACT_ATOMS: atom_id res chain seq x y z
N TYR A 1 -9.28 4.43 -4.53
CA TYR A 1 -9.78 4.49 -5.92
C TYR A 1 -11.30 4.39 -5.89
N LEU A 2 -12.00 5.45 -6.31
CA LEU A 2 -13.46 5.47 -6.42
C LEU A 2 -13.86 6.21 -7.71
N PRO A 3 -14.02 5.50 -8.85
CA PRO A 3 -14.43 6.10 -10.12
C PRO A 3 -15.80 6.75 -10.02
N GLY A 4 -15.94 7.96 -10.59
CA GLY A 4 -17.20 8.71 -10.58
C GLY A 4 -17.69 9.19 -9.20
N GLY A 5 -17.01 8.81 -8.11
CA GLY A 5 -17.35 9.23 -6.75
C GLY A 5 -16.67 10.53 -6.32
N ASP A 6 -17.04 11.00 -5.12
CA ASP A 6 -16.46 12.18 -4.49
C ASP A 6 -14.96 11.96 -4.25
N LYS A 7 -14.12 12.83 -4.81
CA LYS A 7 -12.66 12.80 -4.65
C LYS A 7 -12.20 13.10 -3.23
N LYS A 8 -13.08 13.60 -2.37
CA LYS A 8 -12.83 13.74 -0.92
C LYS A 8 -12.97 12.42 -0.16
N CYS A 9 -13.66 11.43 -0.73
CA CYS A 9 -13.72 10.08 -0.18
C CYS A 9 -12.42 9.36 -0.53
N MET A 10 -11.42 9.50 0.34
CA MET A 10 -10.10 8.90 0.19
C MET A 10 -9.55 8.45 1.54
N THR A 11 -8.59 7.52 1.50
CA THR A 11 -7.82 7.12 2.67
C THR A 11 -6.86 8.23 3.10
N THR A 12 -6.32 8.08 4.31
CA THR A 12 -5.22 8.91 4.81
C THR A 12 -4.07 7.98 5.16
N THR A 13 -2.84 8.50 5.19
CA THR A 13 -1.65 7.74 5.60
C THR A 13 -1.88 7.01 6.93
N GLU A 14 -2.48 7.69 7.91
CA GLU A 14 -2.76 7.09 9.21
C GLU A 14 -3.75 5.92 9.12
N SER A 15 -4.89 6.10 8.45
CA SER A 15 -5.91 5.05 8.35
C SER A 15 -5.43 3.87 7.51
N THR A 16 -4.63 4.11 6.47
CA THR A 16 -3.99 3.07 5.66
C THR A 16 -3.00 2.26 6.48
N LEU A 17 -2.11 2.90 7.23
CA LEU A 17 -1.13 2.17 8.06
C LEU A 17 -1.80 1.35 9.17
N GLU A 18 -2.89 1.86 9.76
CA GLU A 18 -3.67 1.09 10.74
C GLU A 18 -4.33 -0.14 10.09
N GLY A 19 -4.92 0.02 8.91
CA GLY A 19 -5.49 -1.11 8.15
C GLY A 19 -4.44 -2.18 7.81
N LEU A 20 -3.24 -1.77 7.40
CA LEU A 20 -2.14 -2.70 7.11
C LEU A 20 -1.66 -3.45 8.36
N ARG A 21 -1.51 -2.77 9.50
CA ARG A 21 -1.17 -3.41 10.78
C ARG A 21 -2.17 -4.49 11.16
N GLN A 22 -3.47 -4.20 11.01
CA GLN A 22 -4.51 -5.18 11.30
C GLN A 22 -4.49 -6.35 10.31
N ALA A 23 -4.33 -6.07 9.01
CA ALA A 23 -4.26 -7.09 7.98
C ALA A 23 -3.09 -8.07 8.22
N LEU A 24 -1.90 -7.57 8.54
CA LEU A 24 -0.73 -8.43 8.81
C LEU A 24 -0.92 -9.33 10.04
N LYS A 25 -1.63 -8.86 11.08
CA LYS A 25 -1.97 -9.69 12.25
C LYS A 25 -2.93 -10.84 11.93
N LEU A 26 -3.76 -10.66 10.90
CA LEU A 26 -4.76 -11.63 10.47
C LEU A 26 -4.23 -12.62 9.43
N LEU A 27 -3.11 -12.31 8.77
CA LEU A 27 -2.51 -13.21 7.81
C LEU A 27 -2.02 -14.48 8.52
N ARG A 28 -2.39 -15.63 7.95
CA ARG A 28 -1.75 -16.91 8.29
C ARG A 28 -0.31 -16.94 7.77
N PRO A 29 0.57 -17.79 8.35
CA PRO A 29 1.89 -18.06 7.76
C PRO A 29 1.77 -18.48 6.29
N GLY A 30 2.61 -17.90 5.43
CA GLY A 30 2.56 -18.09 3.98
C GLY A 30 1.46 -17.29 3.25
N GLY A 31 0.64 -16.53 3.99
CA GLY A 31 -0.43 -15.69 3.44
C GLY A 31 0.11 -14.51 2.64
N ILE A 32 -0.73 -13.96 1.77
CA ILE A 32 -0.35 -12.87 0.86
C ILE A 32 -1.26 -11.67 1.10
N LEU A 33 -0.65 -10.50 1.27
CA LEU A 33 -1.29 -9.19 1.29
C LEU A 33 -0.90 -8.45 -0.01
N THR A 34 -1.90 -7.94 -0.72
CA THR A 34 -1.67 -7.08 -1.89
C THR A 34 -2.18 -5.67 -1.61
N VAL A 35 -1.39 -4.66 -1.94
CA VAL A 35 -1.71 -3.25 -1.71
C VAL A 35 -1.48 -2.48 -3.00
N LEU A 36 -2.50 -1.82 -3.52
CA LEU A 36 -2.41 -0.99 -4.71
C LEU A 36 -2.51 0.48 -4.33
N ALA A 37 -1.39 1.18 -4.37
CA ALA A 37 -1.31 2.61 -4.08
C ALA A 37 -1.43 3.44 -5.38
N TYR A 38 -2.08 4.61 -5.27
CA TYR A 38 -2.29 5.53 -6.39
C TYR A 38 -1.62 6.89 -6.07
N PRO A 39 -0.34 7.09 -6.42
CA PRO A 39 0.34 8.36 -6.24
C PRO A 39 -0.19 9.45 -7.20
N GLY A 40 0.30 10.68 -7.06
CA GLY A 40 -0.03 11.79 -7.97
C GLY A 40 -1.34 12.53 -7.67
N HIS A 41 -1.92 12.34 -6.48
CA HIS A 41 -2.97 13.20 -5.93
C HIS A 41 -2.57 13.70 -4.55
N ARG A 42 -3.33 14.68 -4.01
CA ARG A 42 -3.09 15.22 -2.66
C ARG A 42 -2.97 14.08 -1.64
N GLY A 43 -1.84 14.00 -0.94
CA GLY A 43 -1.54 12.95 0.05
C GLY A 43 -1.18 11.58 -0.52
N GLY A 44 -1.43 11.29 -1.80
CA GLY A 44 -1.22 9.97 -2.39
C GLY A 44 0.26 9.57 -2.48
N ASP A 45 1.15 10.54 -2.70
CA ASP A 45 2.60 10.28 -2.75
C ASP A 45 3.15 9.94 -1.35
N GLU A 46 2.73 10.70 -0.34
CA GLU A 46 3.09 10.50 1.08
C GLU A 46 2.58 9.14 1.59
N GLU A 47 1.32 8.83 1.28
CA GLU A 47 0.69 7.56 1.63
C GLU A 47 1.39 6.38 0.96
N ALA A 48 1.69 6.45 -0.35
CA ALA A 48 2.40 5.40 -1.06
C ALA A 48 3.81 5.14 -0.52
N ALA A 49 4.54 6.21 -0.16
CA ALA A 49 5.86 6.08 0.47
C ALA A 49 5.78 5.47 1.87
N ALA A 50 4.76 5.82 2.66
CA ALA A 50 4.53 5.26 3.98
C ALA A 50 4.19 3.77 3.92
N VAL A 51 3.38 3.33 2.94
CA VAL A 51 3.08 1.91 2.70
C VAL A 51 4.36 1.12 2.40
N GLU A 52 5.20 1.64 1.50
CA GLU A 52 6.47 1.00 1.15
C GLU A 52 7.37 0.84 2.38
N SER A 53 7.60 1.94 3.11
CA SER A 53 8.41 1.94 4.33
C SER A 53 7.86 0.99 5.41
N PHE A 54 6.54 0.94 5.58
CA PHE A 54 5.91 0.04 6.55
C PHE A 54 6.13 -1.43 6.17
N LEU A 55 5.92 -1.81 4.90
CA LEU A 55 6.11 -3.20 4.46
C LEU A 55 7.59 -3.60 4.46
N ASP A 56 8.51 -2.70 4.12
CA ASP A 56 9.95 -2.92 4.22
C ASP A 56 10.39 -3.20 5.66
N GLN A 57 9.88 -2.45 6.64
CA GLN A 57 10.17 -2.69 8.06
C GLN A 57 9.63 -4.04 8.56
N ASN A 58 8.60 -4.58 7.91
CA ASN A 58 8.04 -5.90 8.24
C ASN A 58 8.70 -7.04 7.42
N ALA A 59 9.59 -6.74 6.47
CA ALA A 59 10.26 -7.74 5.63
C ALA A 59 11.01 -8.85 6.39
N PRO A 60 11.56 -8.67 7.62
CA PRO A 60 12.12 -9.79 8.38
C PRO A 60 11.13 -10.92 8.69
N HIS A 61 9.82 -10.65 8.57
CA HIS A 61 8.73 -11.62 8.78
C HIS A 61 8.02 -11.97 7.47
N GLY A 62 8.67 -11.79 6.32
CA GLY A 62 8.06 -12.06 5.03
C GLY A 62 8.93 -11.75 3.82
N THR A 63 8.31 -11.59 2.66
CA THR A 63 8.96 -11.19 1.41
C THR A 63 8.11 -10.13 0.74
N LEU A 64 8.71 -8.99 0.39
CA LEU A 64 8.06 -7.91 -0.33
C LEU A 64 8.49 -7.90 -1.80
N VAL A 65 7.50 -7.85 -2.69
CA VAL A 65 7.69 -7.56 -4.12
C VAL A 65 6.94 -6.29 -4.46
N LYS A 66 7.64 -5.35 -5.10
CA LYS A 66 7.05 -4.11 -5.62
C LYS A 66 7.00 -4.17 -7.14
N GLN A 67 5.85 -3.86 -7.71
CA GLN A 67 5.64 -3.76 -9.14
C GLN A 67 5.01 -2.40 -9.48
N THR A 68 5.58 -1.71 -10.47
CA THR A 68 5.03 -0.45 -10.99
C THR A 68 4.68 -0.62 -12.47
N VAL A 69 3.54 -0.05 -12.88
CA VAL A 69 3.14 -0.04 -14.29
C VAL A 69 3.67 1.25 -14.91
N ALA A 70 4.88 1.17 -15.46
CA ALA A 70 5.67 2.25 -16.06
C ALA A 70 6.52 3.09 -15.09
N ASP A 71 7.63 3.61 -15.63
CA ASP A 71 8.58 4.50 -14.94
C ASP A 71 8.04 5.94 -14.92
N LYS A 72 6.89 6.13 -14.28
CA LYS A 72 6.26 7.44 -14.08
C LYS A 72 6.03 7.65 -12.58
N PRO A 73 6.37 8.81 -11.99
CA PRO A 73 6.22 9.05 -10.56
C PRO A 73 4.79 8.82 -10.03
N ALA A 74 3.79 9.21 -10.81
CA ALA A 74 2.36 9.08 -10.51
C ALA A 74 1.75 7.73 -10.94
N ALA A 75 2.56 6.78 -11.42
CA ALA A 75 2.06 5.46 -11.79
C ALA A 75 1.58 4.70 -10.53
N PRO A 76 0.46 3.96 -10.63
CA PRO A 76 0.05 3.06 -9.57
C PRO A 76 1.15 2.07 -9.20
N ARG A 77 1.27 1.80 -7.90
CA ARG A 77 2.29 0.91 -7.33
C ARG A 77 1.59 -0.26 -6.65
N LEU A 78 1.90 -1.48 -7.11
CA LEU A 78 1.44 -2.71 -6.49
C LEU A 78 2.53 -3.23 -5.55
N PHE A 79 2.18 -3.38 -4.28
CA PHE A 79 2.98 -4.07 -3.28
C PHE A 79 2.38 -5.44 -3.02
N ILE A 80 3.20 -6.47 -3.02
CA ILE A 80 2.84 -7.85 -2.71
C ILE A 80 3.71 -8.28 -1.54
N TYR A 81 3.11 -8.46 -0.37
CA TYR A 81 3.78 -8.93 0.83
C TYR A 81 3.34 -10.37 1.11
N ARG A 82 4.31 -11.28 1.25
CA ARG A 82 4.07 -12.67 1.66
C ARG A 82 4.65 -12.87 3.06
N GLN A 83 3.83 -13.25 4.04
CA GLN A 83 4.28 -13.57 5.40
C GLN A 83 4.94 -14.95 5.49
#